data_AF-A0A0U1L5W6-F1
#
_entry.id   AF-A0A0U1L5W6-F1
#
_cell.length_a   1.000
_cell.length_b   1.000
_cell.length_c   1.000
_cell.angle_alpha   90.00
_cell.angle_beta   90.00
_cell.angle_gamma   90.00
#
_symmetry.space_group_name_H-M   'P 1'
#
loop_
_entity.id
_entity.type
_entity.pdbx_description
1 polymer ?
#
loop_
_entity_poly.entity_id
_entity_poly.type
_entity_poly.pdbx_seq_one_letter_code
_entity_poly.pdbx_strand_id
1 'polypeptide(L)'
;MTEKQFQNKVIQFLKDQNIYYVKVWGGGFQRAGIPDLLCCIRGKFVALELKTEKGTPTVLQKYNIFKIQESGGYARILRPSEFAKFKREVMVGAI
;
A
#
# COMPACT_ATOMS: atom_id res chain seq x y z
N MET A 1 2.65 8.48 -15.31
CA MET A 1 3.49 8.42 -14.10
C MET A 1 3.95 6.99 -13.90
N THR A 2 5.23 6.78 -13.63
CA THR A 2 5.79 5.44 -13.38
C THR A 2 5.40 4.95 -11.98
N GLU A 3 5.52 3.64 -11.74
CA GLU A 3 5.26 3.05 -10.42
C GLU A 3 6.20 3.63 -9.35
N LYS A 4 7.49 3.79 -9.68
CA LYS A 4 8.48 4.44 -8.79
C LYS A 4 8.11 5.88 -8.44
N GLN A 5 7.68 6.68 -9.42
CA GLN A 5 7.22 8.05 -9.17
C GLN A 5 5.99 8.06 -8.25
N PHE A 6 5.07 7.12 -8.45
CA PHE A 6 3.88 7.03 -7.61
C PHE A 6 4.22 6.60 -6.18
N GLN A 7 5.07 5.58 -6.03
CA GLN A 7 5.60 5.14 -4.73
C GLN A 7 6.24 6.28 -3.95
N ASN A 8 7.05 7.11 -4.60
CA ASN A 8 7.66 8.26 -3.95
C ASN A 8 6.60 9.26 -3.46
N LYS A 9 5.52 9.50 -4.21
CA LYS A 9 4.41 10.36 -3.77
C LYS A 9 3.66 9.79 -2.57
N VAL A 10 3.39 8.49 -2.56
CA VAL A 10 2.73 7.82 -1.42
C VAL A 10 3.62 7.89 -0.19
N ILE A 11 4.91 7.53 -0.30
CA ILE A 11 5.88 7.60 0.79
C ILE A 11 6.00 9.02 1.34
N GLN A 12 6.06 10.04 0.49
CA GLN A 12 6.12 11.42 0.95
C GLN A 12 4.89 11.79 1.79
N PHE A 13 3.69 11.43 1.33
CA PHE A 13 2.47 11.65 2.12
C PHE A 13 2.52 10.93 3.48
N LEU A 14 2.97 9.66 3.53
CA LEU A 14 3.09 8.92 4.78
C LEU A 14 4.06 9.63 5.75
N LYS A 15 5.20 10.14 5.25
CA LYS A 15 6.15 10.94 6.04
C LYS A 15 5.53 12.24 6.55
N ASP A 16 4.83 12.97 5.68
CA ASP A 16 4.21 14.26 6.02
C ASP A 16 3.13 14.09 7.11
N GLN A 17 2.52 12.91 7.21
CA GLN A 17 1.54 12.57 8.24
C GLN A 17 2.14 11.85 9.46
N ASN A 18 3.47 11.72 9.52
CA ASN A 18 4.19 10.98 10.56
C ASN A 18 3.67 9.53 10.74
N ILE A 19 3.28 8.89 9.64
CA ILE A 19 2.79 7.51 9.61
C ILE A 19 3.98 6.55 9.52
N TYR A 20 4.02 5.56 10.40
CA TYR A 20 5.01 4.48 10.32
C TYR A 20 4.74 3.62 9.08
N TYR A 21 5.79 3.34 8.31
CA TYR A 21 5.74 2.43 7.18
C TYR A 21 7.05 1.68 6.97
N VAL A 22 6.94 0.50 6.38
CA VAL A 22 8.04 -0.29 5.84
C VAL A 22 7.84 -0.39 4.35
N LYS A 23 8.86 0.07 3.59
CA LYS A 23 8.94 -0.23 2.17
C LYS A 23 9.51 -1.62 1.99
N VAL A 24 8.77 -2.48 1.29
CA VAL A 24 9.19 -3.84 0.99
C VAL A 24 10.13 -3.86 -0.20
N TRP A 25 11.19 -4.64 -0.09
CA TRP A 25 12.17 -4.84 -1.16
C TRP A 25 12.23 -6.34 -1.43
N GLY A 26 11.92 -6.77 -2.65
CA GLY A 26 12.05 -8.19 -3.00
C GLY A 26 13.46 -8.71 -2.71
N GLY A 27 13.56 -9.93 -2.16
CA GLY A 27 14.83 -10.58 -1.85
C GLY A 27 14.65 -12.05 -1.49
N GLY A 28 15.73 -12.84 -1.57
CA GLY A 28 15.67 -14.30 -1.44
C GLY A 28 15.17 -14.86 -0.10
N PHE A 29 15.17 -14.05 0.95
CA PHE A 29 14.66 -14.43 2.28
C PHE A 29 13.22 -13.98 2.55
N GLN A 30 12.60 -13.25 1.62
CA GLN A 30 11.24 -12.75 1.78
C GLN A 30 10.25 -13.61 0.99
N ARG A 31 9.01 -13.69 1.50
CA ARG A 31 7.91 -14.28 0.73
C ARG A 31 7.63 -13.44 -0.51
N ALA A 32 7.34 -14.08 -1.63
CA ALA A 32 6.98 -13.39 -2.86
C ALA A 32 5.60 -12.72 -2.74
N GLY A 33 5.43 -11.60 -3.43
CA GLY A 33 4.15 -10.89 -3.56
C GLY A 33 3.68 -10.16 -2.30
N ILE A 34 4.56 -9.91 -1.32
CA ILE A 34 4.26 -8.99 -0.21
C ILE A 34 3.94 -7.61 -0.80
N PRO A 35 2.88 -6.91 -0.33
CA PRO A 35 2.55 -5.56 -0.80
C PRO A 35 3.72 -4.58 -0.64
N ASP A 36 3.86 -3.65 -1.59
CA ASP A 36 4.99 -2.70 -1.67
C ASP A 36 5.21 -1.87 -0.39
N LEU A 37 4.13 -1.48 0.28
CA LEU A 37 4.17 -0.72 1.55
C LEU A 37 3.33 -1.40 2.62
N LEU A 38 3.93 -1.59 3.80
CA LEU A 38 3.24 -1.98 5.02
C LEU A 38 3.25 -0.79 5.98
N CYS A 39 2.09 -0.37 6.47
CA CYS A 39 1.92 0.85 7.25
C CYS A 39 1.16 0.56 8.55
N CYS A 40 1.41 1.37 9.57
CA CYS A 40 0.57 1.45 10.76
C CYS A 40 -0.14 2.81 10.76
N ILE A 41 -1.44 2.83 10.45
CA ILE A 41 -2.24 4.05 10.39
C ILE A 41 -3.24 4.00 11.54
N ARG A 42 -3.10 4.91 12.52
CA ARG A 42 -3.97 4.98 13.72
C ARG A 42 -4.14 3.64 14.43
N GLY A 43 -3.05 2.87 14.55
CA GLY A 43 -3.05 1.55 15.20
C GLY A 43 -3.55 0.39 14.34
N LYS A 44 -3.95 0.63 13.08
CA LYS A 44 -4.39 -0.41 12.17
C LYS A 44 -3.29 -0.80 11.18
N PHE A 45 -3.21 -2.08 10.89
CA PHE A 45 -2.34 -2.62 9.86
C PHE A 45 -2.91 -2.32 8.47
N VAL A 46 -2.12 -1.61 7.65
CA VAL A 46 -2.51 -1.16 6.31
C VAL A 46 -1.44 -1.59 5.31
N ALA A 47 -1.82 -2.35 4.28
CA ALA A 47 -0.92 -2.80 3.23
C ALA A 47 -1.33 -2.23 1.86
N LEU A 48 -0.38 -1.64 1.14
CA LEU A 48 -0.62 -1.00 -0.15
C LEU A 48 0.26 -1.66 -1.22
N GLU A 49 -0.39 -2.22 -2.22
CA GLU A 49 0.25 -2.67 -3.45
C GLU A 49 0.13 -1.53 -4.48
N LEU A 50 1.24 -0.94 -4.89
CA LEU A 50 1.24 0.21 -5.76
C LEU A 50 1.32 -0.24 -7.21
N LYS A 51 0.42 0.29 -8.05
CA LYS A 51 0.44 0.04 -9.49
C LYS A 51 0.25 1.34 -10.25
N THR A 52 0.79 1.40 -11.46
CA THR A 52 0.35 2.43 -12.42
C THR A 52 -1.12 2.25 -12.77
N GLU A 53 -1.78 3.20 -13.45
CA GLU A 53 -3.20 3.04 -13.85
C GLU A 53 -3.48 1.74 -14.61
N LYS A 54 -2.52 1.31 -15.44
CA LYS A 54 -2.62 0.09 -16.26
C LYS A 54 -1.87 -1.10 -15.69
N GLY A 55 -1.15 -0.93 -14.57
CA GLY A 55 -0.35 -1.98 -13.97
C GLY A 55 -1.24 -3.10 -13.41
N THR A 56 -0.90 -4.33 -13.76
CA THR A 56 -1.64 -5.51 -13.31
C THR A 56 -0.90 -6.14 -12.12
N PRO A 57 -1.55 -6.30 -10.96
CA PRO A 57 -0.97 -7.03 -9.85
C PRO A 57 -0.91 -8.53 -10.15
N THR A 58 0.14 -9.18 -9.68
CA THR A 58 0.34 -10.62 -9.81
C THR A 58 -0.70 -11.41 -9.00
N VAL A 59 -0.85 -12.69 -9.31
CA VAL A 59 -1.75 -13.59 -8.55
C VAL A 59 -1.36 -13.64 -7.07
N LEU A 60 -0.07 -13.70 -6.76
CA LEU A 60 0.43 -13.72 -5.37
C LEU A 60 0.14 -12.41 -4.63
N GLN A 61 0.27 -11.25 -5.29
CA GLN A 61 -0.09 -9.97 -4.68
C GLN A 61 -1.59 -9.90 -4.37
N LYS A 62 -2.44 -10.33 -5.30
CA LYS A 62 -3.90 -10.43 -5.05
C LYS A 62 -4.21 -11.36 -3.89
N TYR A 63 -3.55 -12.52 -3.83
CA TYR A 63 -3.71 -13.48 -2.74
C TYR A 63 -3.32 -12.89 -1.37
N ASN A 64 -2.18 -12.21 -1.29
CA ASN A 64 -1.75 -11.58 -0.03
C ASN A 64 -2.67 -10.44 0.39
N ILE A 65 -3.15 -9.61 -0.55
CA ILE A 65 -4.16 -8.58 -0.26
C ILE A 65 -5.41 -9.21 0.33
N PHE A 66 -5.95 -10.26 -0.31
CA PHE A 66 -7.11 -10.99 0.18
C PHE A 66 -6.87 -11.56 1.59
N LYS A 67 -5.73 -12.22 1.82
CA LYS A 67 -5.40 -12.77 3.14
C LYS A 67 -5.31 -11.70 4.24
N ILE A 68 -4.79 -10.52 3.93
CA ILE A 68 -4.72 -9.41 4.88
C ILE A 68 -6.14 -8.92 5.21
N GLN A 69 -7.00 -8.77 4.19
CA GLN A 69 -8.40 -8.36 4.37
C GLN A 69 -9.18 -9.37 5.21
N GLU A 70 -9.07 -10.66 4.91
CA GLU A 70 -9.69 -11.75 5.68
C GLU A 70 -9.21 -11.79 7.14
N SER A 71 -7.98 -11.32 7.40
CA SER A 71 -7.42 -11.23 8.76
C SER A 71 -7.81 -9.93 9.48
N GLY A 72 -8.69 -9.10 8.90
CA GLY A 72 -9.15 -7.84 9.48
C GLY A 72 -8.22 -6.64 9.25
N GLY A 73 -7.15 -6.81 8.47
CA GLY A 73 -6.27 -5.72 8.06
C GLY A 73 -6.84 -4.95 6.86
N TYR A 74 -6.38 -3.72 6.67
CA TYR A 74 -6.69 -2.98 5.45
C TYR A 74 -5.66 -3.31 4.38
N ALA A 75 -6.09 -3.81 3.22
CA ALA A 75 -5.18 -3.95 2.08
C ALA A 75 -5.87 -3.58 0.78
N ARG A 76 -5.13 -2.96 -0.14
CA ARG A 76 -5.61 -2.70 -1.50
C ARG A 76 -4.49 -2.50 -2.51
N ILE A 77 -4.86 -2.67 -3.78
CA ILE A 77 -4.10 -2.04 -4.86
C ILE A 77 -4.40 -0.55 -4.79
N LEU A 78 -3.37 0.28 -4.80
CA LEU A 78 -3.51 1.72 -4.84
C LEU A 78 -2.97 2.23 -6.18
N ARG A 79 -3.80 2.99 -6.90
CA ARG A 79 -3.45 3.65 -8.16
C ARG A 79 -3.39 5.18 -8.00
N PRO A 80 -2.73 5.89 -8.93
CA PRO A 80 -2.65 7.35 -8.87
C PRO A 80 -4.01 8.06 -8.82
N SER A 81 -4.97 7.58 -9.61
CA SER A 81 -6.37 8.05 -9.65
C SER A 81 -7.07 7.95 -8.30
N GLU A 82 -6.70 6.98 -7.47
CA GLU A 82 -7.28 6.73 -6.15
C GLU A 82 -6.54 7.45 -5.02
N PHE A 83 -5.38 8.05 -5.31
CA PHE A 83 -4.50 8.60 -4.28
C PHE A 83 -5.14 9.79 -3.53
N ALA A 84 -5.89 10.64 -4.22
CA ALA A 84 -6.61 11.73 -3.56
C ALA A 84 -7.65 11.21 -2.55
N LYS A 85 -8.35 10.13 -2.91
CA LYS A 85 -9.31 9.45 -2.03
C LYS A 85 -8.59 8.80 -0.84
N PHE A 86 -7.47 8.10 -1.10
CA PHE A 86 -6.63 7.51 -0.06
C PHE A 86 -6.26 8.52 1.03
N LYS A 87 -5.71 9.67 0.62
CA LYS A 87 -5.29 10.71 1.56
C LYS A 87 -6.46 11.16 2.42
N ARG A 88 -7.64 11.37 1.83
CA ARG A 88 -8.85 11.74 2.56
C ARG A 88 -9.22 10.68 3.59
N GLU A 89 -9.27 9.42 3.19
CA GLU A 89 -9.62 8.29 4.07
C GLU A 89 -8.67 8.23 5.28
N VAL A 90 -7.37 8.41 5.08
CA VAL A 90 -6.35 8.48 6.14
C VAL A 90 -6.56 9.69 7.06
N MET A 91 -6.80 10.88 6.49
CA MET A 91 -6.97 12.12 7.26
C MET A 91 -8.26 12.13 8.09
N VAL A 92 -9.34 11.51 7.60
CA VAL A 92 -10.62 11.43 8.33
C VAL A 92 -10.74 10.19 9.23
N GLY A 93 -9.77 9.27 9.19
CA GLY A 93 -9.80 8.04 10.01
C GLY A 93 -10.78 6.98 9.50
N ALA A 94 -11.13 7.03 8.21
CA ALA A 94 -11.87 5.96 7.54
C ALA A 94 -10.98 4.75 7.24
N ILE A 95 -9.65 4.92 7.34
CA ILE A 95 -8.68 3.85 7.47
C ILE A 95 -8.24 3.78 8.92
#